data_AF-A0A3G9JAE8-F1
#
_entry.id   AF-A0A3G9JAE8-F1
#
_cell.length_a   1.000
_cell.length_b   1.000
_cell.length_c   1.000
_cell.angle_alpha   90.00
_cell.angle_beta   90.00
_cell.angle_gamma   90.00
#
_symmetry.space_group_name_H-M   'P 1'
#
loop_
_entity.id
_entity.type
_entity.pdbx_description
1 polymer ?
#
loop_
_entity_poly.entity_id
_entity_poly.type
_entity_poly.pdbx_seq_one_letter_code
_entity_poly.pdbx_strand_id
1 'polypeptide(L)'
;MISPISMNALQTVKLAEPTSLQSATPAEMTKNFGDFLKNALDGVSAQEQNVSKLNDQYILGNVDVSKVMIAAQQAELSLQLTSQVRNKVVEAYQEIMRMQM
;
A
#
# COMPACT_ATOMS: atom_id res chain seq x y z
N MET A 1 -13.95 16.17 69.97
CA MET A 1 -14.33 15.30 68.83
C MET A 1 -13.31 15.53 67.74
N ILE A 2 -12.55 14.50 67.37
CA ILE A 2 -11.46 14.55 66.37
C ILE A 2 -11.75 13.46 65.35
N SER A 3 -11.98 13.85 64.10
CA SER A 3 -12.25 12.92 62.99
C SER A 3 -10.93 12.35 62.46
N PRO A 4 -10.81 11.04 62.21
CA PRO A 4 -9.62 10.48 61.60
C PRO A 4 -9.61 10.76 60.09
N ILE A 5 -8.46 11.20 59.59
CA ILE A 5 -8.18 11.39 58.17
C ILE A 5 -8.08 10.00 57.53
N SER A 6 -9.05 9.64 56.68
CA SER A 6 -8.95 8.46 55.82
C SER A 6 -7.89 8.71 54.76
N MET A 7 -6.75 8.01 54.86
CA MET A 7 -5.78 7.91 53.79
C MET A 7 -6.43 7.17 52.61
N ASN A 8 -6.78 7.93 51.57
CA ASN A 8 -7.19 7.37 50.30
C ASN A 8 -6.00 6.59 49.74
N ALA A 9 -6.09 5.27 49.80
CA ALA A 9 -5.07 4.38 49.29
C ALA A 9 -4.83 4.70 47.82
N LEU A 10 -3.54 4.78 47.47
CA LEU A 10 -2.99 4.98 46.15
C LEU A 10 -3.87 4.31 45.09
N GLN A 11 -4.55 5.13 44.27
CA GLN A 11 -5.13 4.65 43.03
C GLN A 11 -3.97 4.12 42.20
N THR A 12 -3.89 2.79 42.10
CA THR A 12 -3.02 2.11 41.17
C THR A 12 -3.40 2.61 39.78
N VAL A 13 -2.48 3.31 39.14
CA VAL A 13 -2.58 3.70 37.74
C VAL A 13 -2.84 2.41 36.97
N LYS A 14 -4.05 2.26 36.45
CA LYS A 14 -4.41 1.19 35.52
C LYS A 14 -3.50 1.39 34.30
N LEU A 15 -2.44 0.58 34.20
CA LEU A 15 -1.63 0.50 32.99
C LEU A 15 -2.61 0.26 31.85
N ALA A 16 -2.66 1.20 30.91
CA ALA A 16 -3.39 1.02 29.67
C ALA A 16 -2.94 -0.32 29.07
N GLU A 17 -3.89 -1.24 28.92
CA GLU A 17 -3.67 -2.47 28.18
C GLU A 17 -3.03 -2.09 26.84
N PRO A 18 -1.96 -2.78 26.40
CA PRO A 18 -1.47 -2.59 25.05
C PRO A 18 -2.63 -2.93 24.13
N THR A 19 -3.18 -1.92 23.45
CA THR A 19 -4.12 -2.11 22.33
C THR A 19 -3.53 -3.23 21.50
N SER A 20 -4.17 -4.39 21.53
CA SER A 20 -3.77 -5.53 20.71
C SER A 20 -3.79 -5.02 19.28
N LEU A 21 -2.61 -4.88 18.68
CA LEU A 21 -2.50 -4.76 17.24
C LEU A 21 -3.05 -6.07 16.71
N GLN A 22 -4.35 -6.07 16.38
CA GLN A 22 -5.01 -7.19 15.71
C GLN A 22 -4.19 -7.42 14.45
N SER A 23 -3.35 -8.46 14.48
CA SER A 23 -2.48 -8.80 13.37
C SER A 23 -3.40 -9.20 12.23
N ALA A 24 -3.32 -8.47 11.11
CA ALA A 24 -4.12 -8.76 9.94
C ALA A 24 -3.96 -10.24 9.58
N THR A 25 -5.09 -10.94 9.42
CA THR A 25 -5.03 -12.36 9.09
C THR A 25 -4.36 -12.55 7.72
N PRO A 26 -3.72 -13.70 7.45
CA PRO A 26 -3.14 -13.97 6.13
C PRO A 26 -4.15 -13.75 4.98
N ALA A 27 -5.43 -14.07 5.22
CA ALA A 27 -6.51 -13.86 4.27
C ALA A 27 -6.83 -12.37 4.00
N GLU A 28 -6.83 -11.52 5.03
CA GLU A 28 -7.00 -10.07 4.86
C GLU A 28 -5.83 -9.43 4.10
N MET A 29 -4.60 -9.87 4.36
CA MET A 29 -3.44 -9.39 3.61
C MET A 29 -3.48 -9.79 2.14
N THR A 30 -3.89 -11.03 1.82
CA THR A 30 -4.06 -11.45 0.42
C THR A 30 -5.13 -10.63 -0.30
N LYS A 31 -6.24 -10.32 0.36
CA LYS A 31 -7.31 -9.48 -0.21
C LYS A 31 -6.81 -8.06 -0.48
N ASN A 32 -6.20 -7.42 0.52
CA ASN A 32 -5.66 -6.07 0.40
C ASN A 32 -4.59 -5.97 -0.69
N PHE A 33 -3.77 -7.02 -0.85
CA PHE A 33 -2.82 -7.12 -1.95
C PHE A 33 -3.50 -7.24 -3.31
N GLY A 34 -4.53 -8.10 -3.43
CA GLY A 34 -5.30 -8.23 -4.67
C GLY A 34 -5.91 -6.90 -5.10
N ASP A 35 -6.48 -6.15 -4.14
CA ASP A 35 -7.02 -4.82 -4.37
C ASP A 35 -5.92 -3.82 -4.77
N PHE A 36 -4.77 -3.82 -4.07
CA PHE A 36 -3.63 -2.97 -4.43
C PHE A 36 -3.11 -3.28 -5.85
N LEU A 37 -2.90 -4.56 -6.17
CA LEU A 37 -2.41 -4.99 -7.48
C LEU A 37 -3.38 -4.62 -8.58
N LYS A 38 -4.68 -4.77 -8.34
CA LYS A 38 -5.72 -4.32 -9.26
C LYS A 38 -5.62 -2.82 -9.52
N ASN A 39 -5.54 -2.00 -8.49
CA ASN A 39 -5.39 -0.55 -8.62
C ASN A 39 -4.09 -0.17 -9.35
N ALA A 40 -2.98 -0.86 -9.08
CA ALA A 40 -1.71 -0.63 -9.74
C ALA A 40 -1.78 -0.95 -11.25
N LEU A 41 -2.38 -2.09 -11.61
CA LEU A 41 -2.61 -2.49 -13.00
C LEU A 41 -3.56 -1.53 -13.72
N ASP A 42 -4.64 -1.11 -13.06
CA ASP A 42 -5.57 -0.12 -13.60
C ASP A 42 -4.83 1.23 -13.84
N GLY A 43 -3.90 1.60 -12.95
CA GLY A 43 -3.03 2.77 -13.10
C GLY A 43 -2.05 2.67 -14.27
N VAL A 44 -1.38 1.53 -14.46
CA VAL A 44 -0.52 1.27 -15.63
C VAL A 44 -1.33 1.31 -16.92
N SER A 45 -2.53 0.71 -16.93
CA SER A 45 -3.41 0.76 -18.09
C SER A 45 -3.82 2.19 -18.44
N ALA A 46 -4.05 3.05 -17.44
CA ALA A 46 -4.34 4.46 -17.68
C ALA A 46 -3.12 5.22 -18.24
N GLN A 47 -1.90 4.90 -17.78
CA GLN A 47 -0.66 5.47 -18.33
C GLN A 47 -0.45 5.06 -19.79
N GLU A 48 -0.62 3.78 -20.13
CA GLU A 48 -0.55 3.29 -21.52
C GLU A 48 -1.55 4.02 -22.43
N GLN A 49 -2.77 4.22 -21.95
CA GLN A 49 -3.80 4.95 -22.69
C GLN A 49 -3.43 6.43 -22.88
N ASN A 50 -2.74 7.03 -21.91
CA ASN A 50 -2.19 8.39 -22.03
C ASN A 50 -1.06 8.46 -23.06
N VAL A 51 -0.17 7.46 -23.11
CA VAL A 51 0.87 7.35 -24.14
C VAL A 51 0.24 7.30 -25.53
N SER A 52 -0.79 6.48 -25.71
CA SER A 52 -1.52 6.41 -26.99
C SER A 52 -2.11 7.77 -27.39
N LYS A 53 -2.75 8.49 -26.46
CA LYS A 53 -3.31 9.82 -26.72
C LYS A 53 -2.24 10.84 -27.09
N LEU A 54 -1.10 10.83 -26.39
CA LEU A 54 0.02 11.72 -26.69
C LEU A 54 0.63 11.39 -28.05
N ASN A 55 0.70 10.10 -28.41
CA ASN A 55 1.17 9.68 -29.72
C ASN A 55 0.24 10.18 -30.84
N ASP A 56 -1.08 10.08 -30.66
CA ASP A 56 -2.05 10.62 -31.62
C ASP A 56 -1.91 12.15 -31.75
N GLN A 57 -1.76 12.85 -30.62
CA GLN A 57 -1.52 14.29 -30.62
C GLN A 57 -0.20 14.67 -31.29
N TYR A 58 0.83 13.83 -31.17
CA TYR A 58 2.13 14.04 -31.80
C TYR A 58 2.01 13.92 -33.32
N ILE A 59 1.31 12.89 -33.82
CA ILE A 59 1.03 12.70 -35.25
C ILE A 59 0.25 13.89 -35.81
N LEU A 60 -0.66 14.46 -35.03
CA LEU A 60 -1.41 15.67 -35.37
C LEU A 60 -0.59 16.97 -35.24
N GLY A 61 0.66 16.91 -34.75
CA GLY A 61 1.55 18.07 -34.55
C GLY A 61 1.27 18.91 -33.31
N ASN A 62 0.43 18.44 -32.38
CA ASN A 62 -0.03 19.20 -31.21
C ASN A 62 0.86 19.04 -29.97
N VAL A 63 1.74 18.04 -29.93
CA VAL A 63 2.68 17.80 -28.81
C VAL A 63 4.05 17.39 -29.33
N ASP A 64 5.09 17.61 -28.53
CA ASP A 64 6.46 17.21 -28.84
C ASP A 64 6.68 15.71 -28.62
N VAL A 65 7.50 15.07 -29.46
CA VAL A 65 7.90 13.66 -29.32
C VAL A 65 8.48 13.34 -27.94
N SER A 66 9.15 14.30 -27.32
CA SER A 66 9.73 14.18 -25.98
C SER A 66 8.67 13.87 -24.92
N LYS A 67 7.45 14.41 -25.06
CA LYS A 67 6.34 14.13 -24.13
C LYS A 67 5.85 12.70 -24.27
N VAL A 68 5.75 12.18 -25.50
CA VAL A 68 5.39 10.77 -25.76
C VAL A 68 6.44 9.85 -25.14
N MET A 69 7.72 10.14 -25.35
CA MET A 69 8.82 9.34 -24.80
C MET A 69 8.85 9.32 -23.27
N ILE A 70 8.70 10.50 -22.63
CA ILE A 70 8.63 10.59 -21.16
C ILE A 70 7.45 9.80 -20.62
N ALA A 71 6.27 9.93 -21.24
CA ALA A 71 5.09 9.20 -20.82
C ALA A 71 5.28 7.68 -20.97
N ALA A 72 5.90 7.22 -22.07
CA ALA A 72 6.21 5.82 -22.30
C ALA A 72 7.19 5.27 -21.26
N GLN A 73 8.26 6.00 -20.96
CA GLN A 73 9.22 5.61 -19.91
C GLN A 73 8.59 5.58 -18.53
N GLN A 74 7.65 6.49 -18.24
CA GLN A 74 6.91 6.47 -17.00
C GLN A 74 6.03 5.21 -16.88
N ALA A 75 5.31 4.85 -17.94
CA ALA A 75 4.48 3.65 -17.98
C ALA A 75 5.33 2.37 -17.80
N GLU A 76 6.48 2.28 -18.48
CA GLU A 76 7.39 1.15 -18.36
C GLU A 76 7.96 1.02 -16.94
N LEU A 77 8.41 2.11 -16.33
CA LEU A 77 8.91 2.12 -14.96
C LEU A 77 7.81 1.73 -13.96
N SER A 78 6.59 2.23 -14.13
CA SER A 78 5.43 1.88 -13.30
C SER A 78 5.06 0.39 -13.41
N LEU A 79 5.14 -0.19 -14.60
CA LEU A 79 4.95 -1.64 -14.80
C LEU A 79 6.04 -2.46 -14.11
N GLN A 80 7.30 -2.06 -14.25
CA GLN A 80 8.43 -2.71 -13.57
C GLN A 80 8.27 -2.68 -12.05
N LEU A 81 7.91 -1.52 -11.49
CA LEU A 81 7.64 -1.37 -10.08
C LEU A 81 6.50 -2.29 -9.63
N THR A 82 5.39 -2.33 -10.38
CA THR A 82 4.25 -3.20 -10.08
C THR A 82 4.65 -4.66 -10.03
N SER A 83 5.50 -5.12 -10.96
CA SER A 83 6.04 -6.49 -10.97
C SER A 83 6.91 -6.78 -9.75
N GLN A 84 7.78 -5.84 -9.36
CA GLN A 84 8.62 -6.00 -8.17
C GLN A 84 7.79 -6.07 -6.89
N VAL A 85 6.78 -5.21 -6.74
CA VAL A 85 5.89 -5.23 -5.58
C VAL A 85 5.12 -6.54 -5.54
N ARG A 86 4.60 -7.02 -6.68
CA ARG A 86 3.96 -8.34 -6.77
C ARG A 86 4.87 -9.45 -6.24
N ASN A 87 6.12 -9.49 -6.68
CA ASN A 87 7.07 -10.51 -6.23
C ASN A 87 7.34 -10.42 -4.72
N LYS A 88 7.56 -9.21 -4.20
CA LYS A 88 7.81 -8.99 -2.76
C LYS A 88 6.63 -9.38 -1.88
N VAL A 89 5.41 -9.16 -2.33
CA VAL A 89 4.23 -9.54 -1.56
C VAL A 89 4.02 -11.06 -1.58
N VAL A 90 4.31 -11.74 -2.69
CA VAL A 90 4.29 -13.20 -2.73
C VAL A 90 5.34 -13.80 -1.78
N GLU A 91 6.56 -13.24 -1.74
CA GLU A 91 7.59 -13.63 -0.77
C GLU A 91 7.11 -13.43 0.67
N ALA A 92 6.51 -12.29 0.99
CA ALA A 92 5.99 -12.00 2.33
C ALA A 92 4.88 -12.98 2.74
N TYR A 93 3.98 -13.33 1.82
CA TYR A 93 2.94 -14.35 2.07
C TYR A 93 3.55 -15.72 2.36
N GLN A 94 4.56 -16.13 1.58
CA GLN A 94 5.25 -17.40 1.79
C GLN A 94 5.98 -17.44 3.14
N GLU A 95 6.61 -16.34 3.56
CA GLU A 95 7.33 -16.28 4.83
C GLU A 95 6.38 -16.38 6.04
N ILE A 96 5.22 -15.72 5.99
CA ILE A 96 4.21 -15.83 7.05
C ILE A 96 3.71 -17.27 7.20
N MET A 97 3.50 -17.96 6.07
CA MET A 97 3.09 -19.37 6.07
C MET A 97 4.17 -20.28 6.68
N ARG A 98 5.46 -19.96 6.49
CA ARG A 98 6.58 -20.68 7.13
C ARG A 98 6.69 -20.43 8.63
N MET A 99 6.31 -19.24 9.12
CA MET A 99 6.33 -18.94 10.55
C MET A 99 5.18 -19.59 11.35
N GLN A 100 4.06 -19.93 10.69
CA GLN A 100 2.89 -20.53 11.35
C GLN A 100 2.90 -22.07 11.40
N MET A 101 3.84 -22.71 10.67
CA MET A 101 4.05 -24.16 10.68
C MET A 101 4.96 -24.60 11.83
#